data_AF-A0A7R9UYG9-F1
#
_entry.id   AF-A0A7R9UYG9-F1
#
_cell.length_a   1.000
_cell.length_b   1.000
_cell.length_c   1.000
_cell.angle_alpha   90.00
_cell.angle_beta   90.00
_cell.angle_gamma   90.00
#
_symmetry.space_group_name_H-M   'P 1'
#
loop_
_entity.id
_entity.type
_entity.pdbx_description
1 polymer ?
#
loop_
_entity_poly.entity_id
_entity_poly.type
_entity_poly.pdbx_seq_one_letter_code
_entity_poly.pdbx_strand_id
1 'polypeptide(L)'
;ETKPYSRAELGTLPSATLAAIDDFEIYADGLGSVCWPGRTDVRGLLFELSRLIVFGPRSVEVYPDGCRKPAVGQELNKRARVTLLGVLPLHRRTQQPLTDERSCVLFEEKLRAKLRASDAKAEHVSWDRVTGDWTFHVEHF
;
A
#
# COMPACT_ATOMS: atom_id res chain seq x y z
N GLU A 1 -11.05 5.15 -0.53
CA GLU A 1 -11.08 6.39 -1.32
C GLU A 1 -9.85 6.49 -2.23
N THR A 2 -9.79 7.51 -3.09
CA THR A 2 -8.69 7.75 -4.04
C THR A 2 -8.18 9.19 -3.96
N LYS A 3 -6.95 9.43 -4.40
CA LYS A 3 -6.31 10.75 -4.60
C LYS A 3 -5.56 10.78 -5.94
N PRO A 4 -5.37 11.97 -6.55
CA PRO A 4 -5.83 13.29 -6.07
C PRO A 4 -7.34 13.50 -6.21
N TYR A 5 -8.00 12.67 -7.02
CA TYR A 5 -9.45 12.71 -7.24
C TYR A 5 -10.13 11.62 -6.42
N SER A 6 -11.26 11.95 -5.79
CA SER A 6 -12.16 10.98 -5.15
C SER A 6 -12.76 10.00 -6.17
N ARG A 7 -13.30 8.88 -5.69
CA ARG A 7 -13.90 7.88 -6.59
C ARG A 7 -15.05 8.43 -7.42
N ALA A 8 -15.82 9.36 -6.86
CA ALA A 8 -16.92 10.02 -7.55
C ALA A 8 -16.40 10.93 -8.68
N GLU A 9 -15.34 11.70 -8.43
CA GLU A 9 -14.72 12.57 -9.44
C GLU A 9 -14.09 11.75 -10.57
N LEU A 10 -13.43 10.63 -10.28
CA LEU A 10 -12.89 9.75 -11.31
C LEU A 10 -13.95 9.28 -12.32
N GLY A 11 -15.20 9.12 -11.89
CA GLY A 11 -16.31 8.74 -12.78
C GLY A 11 -16.77 9.84 -13.73
N THR A 12 -16.36 11.10 -13.52
CA THR A 12 -16.80 12.25 -14.33
C THR A 12 -15.65 12.88 -15.13
N LEU A 13 -14.40 12.50 -14.84
CA LEU A 13 -13.23 13.05 -15.52
C LEU A 13 -13.14 12.62 -17.00
N PRO A 14 -12.58 13.48 -17.87
CA PRO A 14 -12.29 13.11 -19.25
C PRO A 14 -11.35 11.90 -19.34
N SER A 15 -11.54 11.07 -20.37
CA SER A 15 -10.69 9.91 -20.65
C SER A 15 -9.20 10.27 -20.75
N ALA A 16 -8.86 11.45 -21.29
CA ALA A 16 -7.48 11.93 -21.36
C ALA A 16 -6.83 12.11 -19.97
N THR A 17 -7.60 12.59 -18.98
CA THR A 17 -7.14 12.75 -17.60
C THR A 17 -6.99 11.39 -16.92
N LEU A 18 -7.96 10.50 -17.10
CA LEU A 18 -7.94 9.14 -16.54
C LEU A 18 -6.80 8.27 -17.10
N ALA A 19 -6.28 8.60 -18.28
CA ALA A 19 -5.16 7.90 -18.91
C ALA A 19 -3.81 8.17 -18.23
N ALA A 20 -3.70 9.23 -17.44
CA ALA A 20 -2.44 9.68 -16.86
C ALA A 20 -2.68 10.50 -15.58
N ILE A 21 -3.17 9.84 -14.53
CA ILE A 21 -3.26 10.46 -13.21
C ILE A 21 -1.88 10.42 -12.56
N ASP A 22 -1.37 11.59 -12.20
CA ASP A 22 -0.11 11.71 -11.48
C ASP A 22 -0.28 11.32 -10.00
N ASP A 23 0.66 10.54 -9.49
CA ASP A 23 0.76 10.10 -8.10
C ASP A 23 -0.55 9.48 -7.57
N PHE A 24 -1.19 8.68 -8.43
CA PHE A 24 -2.45 8.01 -8.11
C PHE A 24 -2.33 7.23 -6.80
N GLU A 25 -3.19 7.52 -5.84
CA GLU A 25 -3.17 6.88 -4.52
C GLU A 25 -4.55 6.34 -4.18
N ILE A 26 -4.58 5.14 -3.62
CA ILE A 26 -5.76 4.53 -3.04
C ILE A 26 -5.50 4.33 -1.56
N TYR A 27 -6.48 4.68 -0.73
CA TYR A 27 -6.37 4.54 0.70
C TYR A 27 -7.66 4.03 1.33
N ALA A 28 -7.48 3.35 2.45
CA ALA A 28 -8.56 2.86 3.31
C ALA A 28 -8.32 3.38 4.71
N ASP A 29 -9.28 4.16 5.21
CA ASP A 29 -9.19 4.82 6.52
C ASP A 29 -8.92 3.80 7.63
N GLY A 30 -7.92 4.09 8.46
CA GLY A 30 -7.49 3.23 9.56
C GLY A 30 -6.71 1.97 9.14
N LEU A 31 -6.50 1.71 7.84
CA LEU A 31 -5.75 0.55 7.36
C LEU A 31 -4.45 0.92 6.65
N GLY A 32 -4.48 1.89 5.75
CA GLY A 32 -3.30 2.24 4.95
C GLY A 32 -3.58 2.89 3.61
N SER A 33 -2.52 3.03 2.81
CA SER A 33 -2.58 3.51 1.44
C SER A 33 -1.55 2.84 0.53
N VAL A 34 -1.83 2.90 -0.76
CA VAL A 34 -0.91 2.52 -1.84
C VAL A 34 -0.90 3.66 -2.85
N CYS A 35 0.27 4.23 -3.09
CA CYS A 35 0.49 5.30 -4.05
C CYS A 35 1.38 4.78 -5.17
N TRP A 36 0.99 5.02 -6.43
CA TRP A 36 1.76 4.73 -7.63
C TRP A 36 2.36 6.02 -8.15
N PRO A 37 3.66 6.28 -7.90
CA PRO A 37 4.29 7.53 -8.30
C PRO A 37 4.29 7.73 -9.82
N GLY A 38 4.13 8.97 -10.25
CA GLY A 38 4.03 9.34 -11.66
C GLY A 38 2.70 8.92 -12.29
N ARG A 39 2.70 8.73 -13.63
CA ARG A 39 1.46 8.57 -14.41
C ARG A 39 0.87 7.18 -14.30
N THR A 40 -0.43 7.11 -14.00
CA THR A 40 -1.21 5.87 -13.95
C THR A 40 -2.47 5.99 -14.82
N ASP A 41 -2.63 5.05 -15.75
CA ASP A 41 -3.87 4.87 -16.51
C ASP A 41 -4.85 4.04 -15.67
N VAL A 42 -6.01 4.62 -15.37
CA VAL A 42 -7.04 3.98 -14.54
C VAL A 42 -8.33 3.67 -15.29
N ARG A 43 -8.42 4.00 -16.59
CA ARG A 43 -9.68 3.92 -17.37
C ARG A 43 -10.34 2.54 -17.34
N GLY A 44 -9.55 1.48 -17.36
CA GLY A 44 -10.03 0.09 -17.31
C GLY A 44 -10.23 -0.45 -15.89
N LEU A 45 -9.89 0.32 -14.86
CA LEU A 45 -9.77 -0.18 -13.48
C LEU A 45 -10.81 0.40 -12.54
N LEU A 46 -11.41 1.56 -12.86
CA LEU A 46 -12.26 2.34 -11.95
C LEU A 46 -13.36 1.52 -11.25
N PHE A 47 -14.05 0.65 -12.00
CA PHE A 47 -15.14 -0.18 -11.48
C PHE A 47 -14.64 -1.35 -10.62
N GLU A 48 -13.43 -1.83 -10.88
CA GLU A 48 -12.86 -3.00 -10.23
C GLU A 48 -11.89 -2.64 -9.08
N LEU A 49 -11.61 -1.36 -8.82
CA LEU A 49 -10.62 -0.94 -7.80
C LEU A 49 -10.82 -1.62 -6.44
N SER A 50 -12.08 -1.75 -5.98
CA SER A 50 -12.40 -2.41 -4.71
C SER A 50 -12.07 -3.92 -4.69
N ARG A 51 -12.03 -4.55 -5.85
CA ARG A 51 -11.70 -5.97 -6.02
C ARG A 51 -10.22 -6.17 -6.28
N LEU A 52 -9.60 -5.26 -7.01
CA LEU A 52 -8.17 -5.30 -7.35
C LEU A 52 -7.29 -4.98 -6.15
N ILE A 53 -7.76 -4.18 -5.19
CA ILE A 53 -6.97 -3.78 -4.02
C ILE A 53 -7.77 -4.04 -2.76
N VAL A 54 -7.26 -4.95 -1.94
CA VAL A 54 -7.91 -5.36 -0.70
C VAL A 54 -7.01 -4.96 0.46
N PHE A 55 -7.50 -4.03 1.28
CA PHE A 55 -6.86 -3.69 2.54
C PHE A 55 -7.35 -4.61 3.66
N GLY A 56 -6.41 -5.06 4.48
CA GLY A 56 -6.67 -5.79 5.71
C GLY A 56 -5.90 -5.19 6.89
N PRO A 57 -6.11 -5.68 8.11
CA PRO A 57 -5.37 -5.20 9.27
C PRO A 57 -3.86 -5.41 9.09
N ARG A 58 -3.12 -4.31 8.91
CA ARG A 58 -1.66 -4.32 8.68
C ARG A 58 -1.24 -5.10 7.42
N SER A 59 -2.09 -5.12 6.40
CA SER A 59 -1.80 -5.75 5.11
C SER A 59 -2.53 -5.06 3.96
N VAL A 60 -1.95 -5.14 2.77
CA VAL A 60 -2.64 -4.80 1.53
C VAL A 60 -2.27 -5.84 0.48
N GLU A 61 -3.24 -6.22 -0.33
CA GLU A 61 -3.05 -7.12 -1.46
C GLU A 61 -3.54 -6.42 -2.74
N VAL A 62 -2.70 -6.45 -3.77
CA VAL A 62 -3.01 -5.87 -5.09
C VAL A 62 -3.01 -7.01 -6.10
N TYR A 63 -4.11 -7.14 -6.85
CA TYR A 63 -4.48 -8.33 -7.62
C TYR A 63 -4.57 -9.59 -6.75
N PRO A 64 -5.53 -9.67 -5.81
CA PRO A 64 -5.73 -10.87 -5.00
C PRO A 64 -6.10 -12.08 -5.84
N ASP A 65 -5.98 -13.27 -5.26
CA ASP A 65 -6.28 -14.54 -5.91
C ASP A 65 -7.62 -14.52 -6.64
N GLY A 66 -7.62 -14.99 -7.90
CA GLY A 66 -8.79 -14.94 -8.79
C GLY A 66 -8.92 -13.65 -9.61
N CYS A 67 -8.02 -12.67 -9.43
CA CYS A 67 -7.85 -11.56 -10.36
C CYS A 67 -6.78 -11.90 -11.41
N ARG A 68 -6.98 -11.40 -12.64
CA ARG A 68 -5.93 -11.46 -13.67
C ARG A 68 -4.87 -10.41 -13.33
N LYS A 69 -3.74 -10.84 -12.77
CA LYS A 69 -2.58 -9.98 -12.58
C LYS A 69 -1.93 -9.68 -13.95
N PRO A 70 -1.80 -8.40 -14.36
CA PRO A 70 -1.17 -8.03 -15.63
C PRO A 70 0.36 -8.17 -15.54
N ALA A 71 1.07 -7.97 -16.65
CA ALA A 71 2.53 -8.04 -16.65
C ALA A 71 3.16 -6.92 -15.80
N VAL A 72 4.39 -7.13 -15.33
CA VAL A 72 5.14 -6.10 -14.60
C VAL A 72 5.26 -4.82 -15.42
N GLY A 73 4.97 -3.67 -14.80
CA GLY A 73 4.94 -2.36 -15.42
C GLY A 73 3.58 -1.96 -16.00
N GLN A 74 2.60 -2.86 -16.05
CA GLN A 74 1.26 -2.59 -16.56
C GLN A 74 0.26 -2.30 -15.43
N GLU A 75 -0.68 -1.40 -15.71
CA GLU A 75 -1.75 -1.03 -14.77
C GLU A 75 -1.19 -0.71 -13.37
N LEU A 76 -1.63 -1.43 -12.34
CA LEU A 76 -1.19 -1.29 -10.95
C LEU A 76 -0.05 -2.26 -10.60
N ASN A 77 0.31 -3.20 -11.48
CA ASN A 77 1.40 -4.15 -11.26
C ASN A 77 2.75 -3.50 -11.59
N LYS A 78 3.07 -2.43 -10.88
CA LYS A 78 4.25 -1.60 -11.08
C LYS A 78 4.67 -0.98 -9.75
N ARG A 79 5.76 -0.20 -9.79
CA ARG A 79 6.34 0.42 -8.61
C ARG A 79 5.31 1.23 -7.82
N ALA A 80 5.30 1.02 -6.51
CA ALA A 80 4.41 1.73 -5.60
C ALA A 80 5.07 2.03 -4.25
N ARG A 81 4.51 3.01 -3.54
CA ARG A 81 4.76 3.27 -2.12
C ARG A 81 3.55 2.77 -1.34
N VAL A 82 3.78 1.84 -0.43
CA VAL A 82 2.77 1.27 0.45
C VAL A 82 2.96 1.85 1.84
N THR A 83 1.85 2.26 2.48
CA THR A 83 1.81 2.64 3.89
C THR A 83 0.76 1.77 4.59
N LEU A 84 1.16 1.06 5.64
CA LEU A 84 0.27 0.26 6.48
C LEU A 84 0.19 0.88 7.87
N LEU A 85 -1.02 1.11 8.38
CA LEU A 85 -1.23 1.76 9.67
C LEU A 85 -1.27 0.74 10.82
N GLY A 86 -0.88 1.17 12.02
CA GLY A 86 -0.98 0.37 13.24
C GLY A 86 -0.09 -0.88 13.28
N VAL A 87 1.02 -0.89 12.53
CA VAL A 87 2.01 -1.96 12.54
C VAL A 87 2.91 -1.79 13.77
N LEU A 88 2.45 -2.27 14.92
CA LEU A 88 3.18 -2.16 16.19
C LEU A 88 3.66 -3.52 16.71
N PRO A 89 4.78 -3.57 17.45
CA PRO A 89 5.12 -4.73 18.26
C PRO A 89 4.12 -4.87 19.40
N LEU A 90 3.44 -6.01 19.48
CA LEU A 90 2.42 -6.25 20.51
C LEU A 90 2.91 -7.29 21.52
N HIS A 91 2.66 -7.04 22.79
CA HIS A 91 2.90 -8.02 23.84
C HIS A 91 1.94 -9.21 23.65
N ARG A 92 2.50 -10.42 23.52
CA ARG A 92 1.77 -11.63 23.07
C ARG A 92 0.49 -11.91 23.88
N ARG A 93 0.50 -11.69 25.19
CA ARG A 93 -0.63 -12.00 26.09
C ARG A 93 -1.64 -10.87 26.19
N THR A 94 -1.18 -9.62 26.27
CA THR A 94 -2.03 -8.46 26.61
C THR A 94 -2.47 -7.69 25.37
N GLN A 95 -1.86 -7.95 24.22
CA GLN A 95 -2.05 -7.23 22.96
C GLN A 95 -1.77 -5.72 23.07
N GLN A 96 -1.08 -5.29 24.13
CA GLN A 96 -0.65 -3.91 24.33
C GLN A 96 0.62 -3.63 23.51
N PRO A 97 0.77 -2.42 22.93
CA PRO A 97 1.99 -2.03 22.24
C PRO A 97 3.22 -2.05 23.16
N LEU A 98 4.33 -2.57 22.64
CA LEU A 98 5.64 -2.47 23.27
C LEU A 98 6.29 -1.15 22.83
N THR A 99 6.50 -0.23 23.76
CA THR A 99 6.99 1.13 23.49
C THR A 99 8.43 1.37 23.95
N ASP A 100 9.06 0.38 24.58
CA ASP A 100 10.45 0.49 24.99
C ASP A 100 11.39 0.49 23.78
N GLU A 101 12.47 1.26 23.89
CA GLU A 101 13.41 1.49 22.79
C GLU A 101 13.97 0.19 22.21
N ARG A 102 14.31 -0.78 23.06
CA ARG A 102 14.87 -2.05 22.64
C ARG A 102 13.88 -2.85 21.80
N SER A 103 12.62 -2.95 22.22
CA SER A 103 11.56 -3.62 21.46
C SER A 103 11.30 -2.93 20.12
N CYS A 104 11.29 -1.59 20.09
CA CYS A 104 11.10 -0.83 18.86
C CYS A 104 12.22 -1.08 17.84
N VAL A 105 13.49 -1.02 18.27
CA VAL A 105 14.65 -1.27 17.40
C VAL A 105 14.61 -2.69 16.81
N LEU A 106 14.35 -3.70 17.65
CA LEU A 106 14.24 -5.08 17.18
C LEU A 106 13.06 -5.29 16.22
N PHE A 107 11.96 -4.57 16.44
CA PHE A 107 10.79 -4.67 15.58
C PHE A 107 11.01 -4.02 14.22
N GLU A 108 11.63 -2.84 14.17
CA GLU A 108 11.97 -2.19 12.89
C GLU A 108 12.93 -3.06 12.06
N GLU A 109 13.94 -3.66 12.69
CA GLU A 109 14.83 -4.62 12.02
C GLU A 109 14.06 -5.83 11.48
N LYS A 110 13.05 -6.31 12.21
CA LYS A 110 12.17 -7.37 11.74
C LYS A 110 11.32 -6.93 10.54
N LEU A 111 10.85 -5.69 10.50
CA LEU A 111 10.13 -5.14 9.33
C LEU A 111 11.06 -5.11 8.10
N ARG A 112 12.29 -4.61 8.26
CA ARG A 112 13.30 -4.60 7.20
C ARG A 112 13.63 -6.02 6.72
N ALA A 113 13.78 -6.98 7.64
CA ALA A 113 14.03 -8.38 7.31
C ALA A 113 12.88 -9.02 6.53
N LYS A 114 11.62 -8.70 6.86
CA LYS A 114 10.45 -9.17 6.10
C LYS A 114 10.46 -8.68 4.65
N LEU A 115 10.85 -7.43 4.42
CA LEU A 115 10.94 -6.87 3.06
C LEU A 115 12.07 -7.54 2.25
N ARG A 116 13.21 -7.84 2.88
CA ARG A 116 14.29 -8.58 2.23
C ARG A 116 13.92 -10.01 1.86
N ALA A 117 13.00 -10.61 2.60
CA ALA A 117 12.55 -11.97 2.37
C ALA A 117 11.44 -12.07 1.30
N SER A 118 10.83 -10.96 0.89
CA SER A 118 9.87 -10.98 -0.22
C SER A 118 10.60 -10.87 -1.56
N ASP A 119 10.16 -11.63 -2.55
CA ASP A 119 10.69 -11.58 -3.93
C ASP A 119 10.41 -10.22 -4.62
N ALA A 120 9.58 -9.37 -4.01
CA ALA A 120 9.09 -8.11 -4.56
C ALA A 120 10.12 -6.94 -4.57
N LYS A 121 11.40 -7.20 -4.25
CA LYS A 121 12.46 -6.18 -4.10
C LYS A 121 11.99 -4.97 -3.31
N ALA A 122 11.38 -5.22 -2.15
CA ALA A 122 10.76 -4.18 -1.36
C ALA A 122 11.81 -3.42 -0.52
N GLU A 123 11.69 -2.10 -0.46
CA GLU A 123 12.62 -1.21 0.24
C GLU A 123 11.93 -0.50 1.40
N HIS A 124 12.50 -0.59 2.60
CA HIS A 124 12.00 0.11 3.77
C HIS A 124 12.17 1.63 3.61
N VAL A 125 11.11 2.41 3.87
CA VAL A 125 11.17 3.88 3.85
C VAL A 125 11.21 4.42 5.27
N SER A 126 10.16 4.12 6.06
CA SER A 126 10.04 4.63 7.43
C SER A 126 9.09 3.78 8.25
N TRP A 127 9.24 3.83 9.58
CA TRP A 127 8.27 3.30 10.51
C TRP A 127 8.12 4.23 11.71
N ASP A 128 6.89 4.69 11.97
CA ASP A 128 6.58 5.48 13.16
C ASP A 128 6.30 4.55 14.34
N ARG A 129 7.13 4.62 15.39
CA ARG A 129 7.02 3.76 16.58
C ARG A 129 5.81 4.08 17.48
N VAL A 130 5.20 5.24 17.32
CA VAL A 130 4.05 5.72 18.12
C VAL A 130 2.75 5.33 17.42
N THR A 131 2.59 5.68 16.15
CA THR A 131 1.37 5.38 15.39
C THR A 131 1.39 3.97 14.80
N GLY A 132 2.58 3.42 14.54
CA GLY A 132 2.78 2.15 13.85
C GLY A 132 2.73 2.28 12.33
N ASP A 133 2.78 3.48 11.79
CA ASP A 133 2.67 3.69 10.35
C ASP A 133 3.96 3.24 9.67
N TRP A 134 3.84 2.17 8.87
CA TRP A 134 4.95 1.55 8.19
C TRP A 134 4.88 1.81 6.69
N THR A 135 5.86 2.55 6.17
CA THR A 135 5.98 2.87 4.76
C THR A 135 7.15 2.13 4.12
N PHE A 136 6.92 1.59 2.93
CA PHE A 136 7.93 0.90 2.12
C PHE A 136 7.61 1.02 0.62
N HIS A 137 8.62 0.83 -0.23
CA HIS A 137 8.46 0.72 -1.66
C HIS A 137 8.42 -0.74 -2.10
N VAL A 138 7.71 -1.00 -3.19
CA VAL A 138 7.75 -2.26 -3.94
C VAL A 138 7.98 -1.95 -5.41
N GLU A 139 8.68 -2.82 -6.13
CA GLU A 139 8.91 -2.66 -7.58
C GLU A 139 7.67 -3.04 -8.41
N HIS A 140 6.87 -3.97 -7.90
CA HIS A 140 5.61 -4.45 -8.48
C HIS A 140 4.87 -5.31 -7.45
N PHE A 141 3.69 -5.82 -7.79
CA PHE A 141 2.85 -6.62 -6.89
C PHE A 141 2.75 -8.07 -7.33
#